data_AF-A0A800NFL9-F1
#
_entry.id   AF-A0A800NFL9-F1
#
_cell.length_a   1.000
_cell.length_b   1.000
_cell.length_c   1.000
_cell.angle_alpha   90.00
_cell.angle_beta   90.00
_cell.angle_gamma   90.00
#
_symmetry.space_group_name_H-M   'P 1'
#
loop_
_entity.id
_entity.type
_entity.pdbx_description
1 polymer ?
#
loop_
_entity_poly.entity_id
_entity_poly.type
_entity_poly.pdbx_seq_one_letter_code
_entity_poly.pdbx_strand_id
1 'polypeptide(L)' 'MNHQPYLTFVKAQKEIIHNYKISGDGCYLLECKFPSNGRLDQFLTDLNKHANYKLSIVINK' A
#
# COMPACT_ATOMS: atom_id res chain seq x y z
N MET A 1 4.02 13.28 -14.23
CA MET A 1 3.04 12.44 -13.52
C MET A 1 3.28 12.59 -12.04
N ASN A 2 2.31 13.09 -11.27
CA ASN A 2 2.55 13.51 -9.89
C ASN A 2 2.08 12.40 -8.92
N HIS A 3 3.01 11.70 -8.28
CA HIS A 3 2.70 10.66 -7.28
C HIS A 3 2.50 11.23 -5.87
N GLN A 4 2.48 12.55 -5.72
CA GLN A 4 2.46 13.22 -4.44
C GLN A 4 1.22 12.88 -3.57
N PRO A 5 -0.01 12.74 -4.11
CA PRO A 5 -1.16 12.32 -3.31
C PRO A 5 -0.97 10.93 -2.68
N TYR A 6 -0.49 9.96 -3.46
CA TYR A 6 -0.16 8.62 -2.98
C TYR A 6 0.96 8.64 -1.95
N LEU A 7 2.06 9.37 -2.22
CA LEU A 7 3.20 9.43 -1.30
C LEU A 7 2.83 10.06 0.04
N THR A 8 1.97 11.09 0.02
CA THR A 8 1.44 11.71 1.24
C THR A 8 0.54 10.73 2.00
N PHE A 9 -0.35 10.03 1.30
CA PHE A 9 -1.21 9.00 1.90
C PHE A 9 -0.39 7.92 2.61
N VAL A 10 0.56 7.30 1.90
CA VAL A 10 1.41 6.21 2.40
C VAL A 10 2.26 6.64 3.60
N LYS A 11 2.82 7.86 3.59
CA LYS A 11 3.61 8.37 4.72
C LYS A 11 2.80 8.55 6.01
N ALA A 12 1.47 8.69 5.91
CA ALA A 12 0.60 8.86 7.07
C ALA A 12 0.16 7.54 7.72
N GLN A 13 0.36 6.40 7.06
CA GLN A 13 -0.11 5.09 7.53
C GLN A 13 0.92 4.41 8.41
N LYS A 14 0.48 3.89 9.57
CA LYS A 14 1.38 3.24 10.54
C LYS A 14 1.59 1.75 10.22
N GLU A 15 0.72 1.20 9.40
CA GLU A 15 0.68 -0.21 9.01
C GLU A 15 1.72 -0.55 7.94
N ILE A 16 2.36 0.46 7.34
CA ILE A 16 3.39 0.30 6.31
C ILE A 16 4.74 0.12 6.98
N ILE A 17 5.35 -1.04 6.75
CA ILE A 17 6.69 -1.38 7.26
C ILE A 17 7.74 -0.87 6.27
N HIS A 18 7.53 -1.12 4.98
CA HIS A 18 8.44 -0.69 3.93
C HIS A 18 7.70 -0.12 2.72
N ASN A 19 8.32 0.88 2.10
CA ASN A 19 7.87 1.47 0.85
C ASN A 19 9.06 1.59 -0.12
N TYR A 20 9.09 0.73 -1.12
CA TYR A 20 10.15 0.67 -2.11
C TYR A 20 9.66 1.27 -3.43
N LYS A 21 10.43 2.21 -3.99
CA LYS A 21 10.29 2.56 -5.39
C LYS A 21 10.94 1.47 -6.23
N ILE A 22 10.20 0.90 -7.17
CA ILE A 22 10.67 -0.22 -7.99
C ILE A 22 10.59 0.12 -9.48
N SER A 23 11.40 -0.56 -10.28
CA SER A 23 11.27 -0.59 -11.74
C SER A 23 10.50 -1.87 -12.13
N GLY A 24 9.32 -1.73 -12.72
CA GLY A 24 8.47 -2.86 -13.14
C GLY A 24 7.04 -2.43 -13.45
N ASP A 25 6.09 -3.38 -13.41
CA ASP A 25 4.65 -3.14 -13.62
C ASP A 25 4.03 -2.11 -12.65
N GLY A 26 4.59 -2.00 -11.45
CA GLY A 26 4.18 -1.05 -10.42
C GLY A 26 5.21 0.05 -10.22
N CYS A 27 4.77 1.20 -9.73
CA CYS A 27 5.67 2.30 -9.34
C CYS A 27 6.29 2.09 -7.95
N TYR A 28 5.55 1.41 -7.07
CA TYR A 28 5.92 1.20 -5.66
C TYR A 28 5.50 -0.19 -5.19
N LEU A 29 6.31 -0.76 -4.31
CA LEU A 29 6.01 -1.97 -3.55
C LEU A 29 5.90 -1.61 -2.07
N LEU A 30 4.74 -1.93 -1.49
CA LEU A 30 4.48 -1.72 -0.07
C LEU A 30 4.52 -3.06 0.64
N GLU A 31 5.26 -3.12 1.73
CA GLU A 31 5.14 -4.19 2.72
C GLU A 31 4.39 -3.62 3.92
N CYS A 32 3.24 -4.23 4.24
CA CYS A 32 2.35 -3.76 5.28
C CYS A 32 1.99 -4.88 6.24
N LYS A 33 1.73 -4.54 7.50
CA LYS A 33 1.18 -5.46 8.50
C LYS A 33 -0.04 -4.86 9.15
N PHE A 34 -1.17 -5.50 8.94
CA PHE A 34 -2.44 -5.09 9.49
C PHE A 34 -2.83 -5.98 10.69
N PRO A 35 -3.47 -5.41 11.72
CA PRO A 35 -3.94 -6.17 12.87
C PRO A 35 -5.20 -6.98 12.57
N SER A 36 -5.92 -6.68 11.49
CA SER A 36 -7.12 -7.38 11.07
C SER A 36 -7.43 -7.17 9.59
N ASN A 37 -8.24 -8.07 9.02
CA ASN A 37 -8.71 -7.95 7.63
C ASN A 37 -9.57 -6.70 7.42
N GLY A 38 -10.35 -6.26 8.42
CA GLY A 38 -11.15 -5.03 8.30
C GLY A 38 -10.29 -3.77 8.19
N ARG A 39 -9.13 -3.74 8.86
CA ARG A 39 -8.17 -2.63 8.71
C ARG A 39 -7.47 -2.66 7.35
N LEU A 40 -7.12 -3.85 6.86
CA LEU A 40 -6.60 -4.03 5.51
C LEU A 40 -7.62 -3.54 4.46
N ASP A 41 -8.88 -3.96 4.56
CA ASP A 41 -9.94 -3.59 3.61
C ASP A 41 -10.17 -2.07 3.55
N GLN A 42 -10.23 -1.42 4.72
CA GLN A 42 -10.33 0.04 4.78
C GLN A 42 -9.11 0.72 4.12
N PHE A 43 -7.90 0.24 4.43
CA PHE A 43 -6.67 0.76 3.82
C PHE A 43 -6.69 0.62 2.29
N LEU A 44 -7.12 -0.52 1.77
CA LEU A 44 -7.19 -0.78 0.34
C LEU A 44 -8.26 0.08 -0.35
N THR A 45 -9.39 0.30 0.31
CA THR A 45 -10.44 1.21 -0.16
C THR A 45 -9.94 2.64 -0.27
N ASP A 46 -9.17 3.11 0.71
CA ASP A 46 -8.58 4.45 0.68
C ASP A 46 -7.42 4.55 -0.31
N LEU A 47 -6.57 3.52 -0.41
CA LEU A 47 -5.49 3.46 -1.39
C LEU A 47 -6.01 3.55 -2.83
N ASN A 48 -7.14 2.90 -3.13
CA ASN A 48 -7.76 2.89 -4.46
C ASN A 48 -8.16 4.31 -4.95
N LYS A 49 -8.37 5.26 -4.03
CA LYS A 49 -8.64 6.67 -4.37
C LYS A 49 -7.41 7.39 -4.92
N HIS A 50 -6.21 6.85 -4.68
CA HIS A 50 -4.94 7.48 -5.00
C HIS A 50 -4.15 6.70 -6.06
N ALA A 51 -4.26 5.38 -6.10
CA ALA A 51 -3.53 4.52 -7.03
C ALA A 51 -4.20 3.14 -7.19
N ASN A 52 -4.05 2.56 -8.38
CA ASN A 52 -4.31 1.14 -8.61
C ASN A 52 -3.25 0.28 -7.92
N TYR A 53 -3.63 -0.91 -7.48
CA TYR A 53 -2.72 -1.83 -6.79
C TYR A 53 -2.92 -3.29 -7.23
N LYS A 54 -1.86 -4.08 -7.07
CA LYS A 54 -1.91 -5.54 -7.02
C LYS A 54 -1.69 -5.95 -5.57
N LEU A 55 -2.52 -6.85 -5.05
CA LEU A 55 -2.43 -7.33 -3.67
C LEU A 55 -1.89 -8.76 -3.65
N SER A 56 -0.95 -9.02 -2.74
CA SER A 56 -0.50 -10.36 -2.39
C SER A 56 -0.57 -10.52 -0.88
N ILE A 57 -1.25 -11.56 -0.41
CA ILE A 57 -1.43 -11.84 1.02
C ILE A 57 -0.57 -13.04 1.37
N VAL A 58 0.28 -12.87 2.40
CA VAL A 58 1.06 -13.98 2.96
C VAL A 58 0.12 -14.87 3.76
N ILE A 59 -0.07 -16.12 3.32
CA ILE A 59 -0.92 -17.12 3.99
C ILE A 59 -0.16 -17.85 5.11
N ASN A 60 1.13 -18.09 4.90
CA ASN A 60 2.05 -18.67 5.88
C ASN A 60 3.44 -18.07 5.67
N LYS A 61 4.17 -17.80 6.76
CA LYS A 61 5.53 -17.23 6.72
C LYS A 61 6.58 -18.33 6.82
#